data_AF-A0A967FWL6-F1
#
_entry.id   AF-A0A967FWL6-F1
#
_cell.length_a   1.000
_cell.length_b   1.000
_cell.length_c   1.000
_cell.angle_alpha   90.00
_cell.angle_beta   90.00
_cell.angle_gamma   90.00
#
_symmetry.space_group_name_H-M   'P 1'
#
loop_
_entity.id
_entity.type
_entity.pdbx_description
1 polymer ?
#
loop_
_entity_poly.entity_id
_entity_poly.type
_entity_poly.pdbx_seq_one_letter_code
_entity_poly.pdbx_strand_id
1 'polypeptide(L)'
;MSLYFRKEGQTVGDQMPFDAFVDWIEYASDTCIHPSRHRYQLDWFRSDDGDIAVDFIGKFENLERDFEYVCRRIGADAVLPHLRHNPARQRHYTDYYSPRTRDVIAKKFAVDIENFGYRFGS
;
A
#
# COMPACT_ATOMS: atom_id res chain seq x y z
N MET A 1 -3.57 -4.17 3.91
CA MET A 1 -4.37 -5.23 3.22
C MET A 1 -4.25 -4.93 1.72
N SER A 2 -3.84 -5.89 0.87
CA SER A 2 -3.74 -5.62 -0.59
C SER A 2 -5.11 -5.27 -1.14
N LEU A 3 -5.17 -4.31 -2.07
CA LEU A 3 -6.40 -3.93 -2.79
C LEU A 3 -7.12 -5.15 -3.40
N TYR A 4 -6.36 -6.22 -3.69
CA TYR A 4 -6.83 -7.49 -4.22
C TYR A 4 -7.81 -8.26 -3.30
N PHE A 5 -7.79 -8.01 -1.98
CA PHE A 5 -8.59 -8.77 -1.00
C PHE A 5 -9.65 -7.95 -0.26
N ARG A 6 -10.03 -6.77 -0.77
CA ARG A 6 -11.09 -5.97 -0.12
C ARG A 6 -12.43 -6.72 -0.22
N LYS A 7 -13.08 -6.98 0.94
CA LYS A 7 -14.38 -7.66 1.07
C LYS A 7 -15.58 -6.70 1.10
N GLU A 8 -15.41 -5.49 0.62
CA GLU A 8 -16.53 -4.57 0.35
C GLU A 8 -16.68 -4.44 -1.16
N GLY A 9 -17.66 -5.15 -1.71
CA GLY A 9 -17.84 -5.37 -3.16
C GLY A 9 -17.11 -6.64 -3.62
N GLN A 10 -17.88 -7.57 -4.20
CA GLN A 10 -17.51 -8.85 -4.83
C GLN A 10 -16.00 -9.19 -4.92
N THR A 11 -15.64 -10.36 -4.36
CA THR A 11 -14.28 -10.92 -4.39
C THR A 11 -13.74 -11.00 -5.82
N VAL A 12 -12.94 -10.01 -6.23
CA VAL A 12 -12.34 -9.92 -7.58
C VAL A 12 -11.44 -11.12 -7.90
N GLY A 13 -10.92 -11.80 -6.86
CA GLY A 13 -10.06 -12.97 -7.02
C GLY A 13 -10.70 -14.18 -7.70
N ASP A 14 -12.04 -14.24 -7.79
CA ASP A 14 -12.76 -15.32 -8.50
C ASP A 14 -13.01 -14.98 -9.98
N GLN A 15 -12.83 -13.71 -10.38
CA GLN A 15 -13.12 -13.21 -11.73
C GLN A 15 -11.89 -12.70 -12.49
N MET A 16 -10.76 -12.43 -11.80
CA MET A 16 -9.58 -11.88 -12.44
C MET A 16 -8.28 -12.41 -11.80
N PRO A 17 -7.35 -13.03 -12.57
CA PRO A 17 -6.04 -13.41 -12.05
C PRO A 17 -5.18 -12.18 -11.74
N PHE A 18 -4.21 -12.33 -10.82
CA PHE A 18 -3.34 -11.23 -10.39
C PHE A 18 -2.62 -10.53 -11.54
N ASP A 19 -2.18 -11.28 -12.56
CA ASP A 19 -1.55 -10.70 -13.75
C ASP A 19 -2.51 -9.78 -14.53
N ALA A 20 -3.78 -10.18 -14.69
CA ALA A 20 -4.78 -9.33 -15.34
C ALA A 20 -5.13 -8.08 -14.51
N PHE A 21 -5.06 -8.19 -13.19
CA PHE A 21 -5.19 -7.03 -12.30
C PHE A 21 -4.03 -6.03 -12.48
N VAL A 22 -2.80 -6.51 -12.63
CA VAL A 22 -1.63 -5.66 -12.88
C VAL A 22 -1.73 -4.98 -14.25
N ASP A 23 -2.15 -5.72 -15.28
CA ASP A 23 -2.39 -5.15 -16.61
C ASP A 23 -3.51 -4.09 -16.57
N TRP A 24 -4.58 -4.32 -15.80
CA TRP A 24 -5.62 -3.31 -15.58
C TRP A 24 -5.09 -2.07 -14.86
N ILE A 25 -4.24 -2.23 -13.83
CA ILE A 25 -3.61 -1.10 -13.13
C ILE A 25 -2.75 -0.28 -14.11
N GLU A 26 -1.93 -0.93 -14.91
CA GLU A 26 -1.09 -0.29 -15.94
C GLU A 26 -1.97 0.50 -16.92
N TYR A 27 -2.94 -0.18 -17.54
CA TYR A 27 -3.85 0.39 -18.52
C TYR A 27 -4.72 1.54 -17.98
N ALA A 28 -5.35 1.37 -16.80
CA ALA A 28 -6.21 2.38 -16.20
C ALA A 28 -5.44 3.66 -15.86
N SER A 29 -4.15 3.56 -15.55
CA SER A 29 -3.32 4.75 -15.31
C SER A 29 -2.89 5.46 -16.58
N ASP A 30 -2.79 4.77 -17.70
CA ASP A 30 -2.38 5.36 -18.98
C ASP A 30 -3.56 5.96 -19.75
N THR A 31 -4.78 5.47 -19.48
CA THR A 31 -6.02 5.91 -20.16
C THR A 31 -6.89 6.88 -19.35
N CYS A 32 -6.63 7.07 -18.06
CA CYS A 32 -7.37 8.04 -17.24
C CYS A 32 -6.98 9.49 -17.58
N ILE A 33 -7.86 10.14 -18.37
CA ILE A 33 -7.87 11.59 -18.69
C ILE A 33 -8.19 12.47 -17.47
N HIS A 34 -8.57 11.87 -16.34
CA HIS A 34 -8.58 12.50 -15.03
C HIS A 34 -7.58 11.78 -14.12
N PRO A 35 -6.31 12.23 -14.04
CA PRO A 35 -5.40 11.69 -13.06
C PRO A 35 -6.05 11.92 -11.70
N SER A 36 -6.33 10.84 -10.97
CA SER A 36 -6.55 10.94 -9.54
C SER A 36 -5.41 11.81 -9.00
N ARG A 37 -5.74 12.92 -8.32
CA ARG A 37 -4.77 13.91 -7.83
C ARG A 37 -3.63 13.29 -7.01
N HIS A 38 -3.81 12.04 -6.59
CA HIS A 38 -2.84 11.22 -5.91
C HIS A 38 -2.46 10.03 -6.81
N ARG A 39 -1.33 10.16 -7.51
CA ARG A 39 -0.72 9.08 -8.32
C ARG A 39 0.14 8.17 -7.46
N TYR A 40 0.68 8.72 -6.39
CA TYR A 40 1.57 8.07 -5.43
C TYR A 40 0.97 8.13 -4.01
N GLN A 41 1.38 7.21 -3.13
CA GLN A 41 1.01 7.31 -1.71
C GLN A 41 1.58 8.59 -1.09
N LEU A 42 2.75 9.04 -1.58
CA LEU A 42 3.34 10.32 -1.20
C LEU A 42 2.41 11.51 -1.42
N ASP A 43 1.60 11.50 -2.48
CA ASP A 43 0.71 12.63 -2.80
C ASP A 43 -0.40 12.84 -1.76
N TRP A 44 -0.62 11.87 -0.87
CA TRP A 44 -1.50 12.05 0.30
C TRP A 44 -0.84 12.78 1.45
N PHE A 45 0.49 12.75 1.50
CA PHE A 45 1.29 13.36 2.56
C PHE A 45 1.89 14.69 2.15
N ARG A 46 1.79 15.07 0.88
CA ARG A 46 2.35 16.33 0.38
C ARG A 46 1.38 17.49 0.62
N SER A 47 1.90 18.58 1.16
CA SER A 47 1.23 19.89 1.18
C SER A 47 1.12 20.45 -0.23
N ASP A 48 0.30 21.49 -0.42
CA ASP A 48 0.20 22.23 -1.68
C ASP A 48 1.57 22.81 -2.14
N ASP A 49 2.48 23.04 -1.18
CA ASP A 49 3.86 23.49 -1.43
C ASP A 49 4.84 22.37 -1.85
N GLY A 50 4.38 21.12 -1.88
CA GLY A 50 5.16 19.96 -2.32
C GLY A 50 5.99 19.26 -1.24
N ASP A 51 6.01 19.78 0.00
CA ASP A 51 6.67 19.20 1.17
C ASP A 51 5.80 18.17 1.88
N ILE A 52 6.42 17.19 2.54
CA ILE A 52 5.73 16.18 3.36
C ILE A 52 5.19 16.86 4.62
N ALA A 53 3.87 16.99 4.72
CA ALA A 53 3.16 17.71 5.79
C ALA A 53 2.95 16.89 7.08
N VAL A 54 3.69 15.80 7.26
CA VAL A 54 3.53 14.88 8.40
C VAL A 54 4.85 14.67 9.15
N ASP A 55 4.78 14.70 10.48
CA ASP A 55 5.94 14.54 11.37
C ASP A 55 6.43 13.09 11.51
N PHE A 56 5.56 12.12 11.16
CA PHE A 56 5.84 10.69 11.29
C PHE A 56 4.94 9.87 10.36
N ILE A 57 5.53 8.89 9.67
CA ILE A 57 4.83 7.93 8.83
C ILE A 57 5.12 6.53 9.38
N GLY A 58 4.11 5.90 9.98
CA GLY A 58 4.21 4.54 10.50
C GLY A 58 4.03 3.48 9.40
N LYS A 59 4.69 2.34 9.55
CA LYS A 59 4.58 1.18 8.65
C LYS A 59 3.70 0.11 9.29
N PHE A 60 2.77 -0.44 8.52
CA PHE A 60 1.92 -1.55 8.98
C PHE A 60 2.70 -2.80 9.41
N GLU A 61 3.90 -3.01 8.85
CA GLU A 61 4.82 -4.10 9.25
C GLU A 61 5.30 -3.96 10.69
N ASN A 62 5.32 -2.73 11.22
CA ASN A 62 5.76 -2.41 12.57
C ASN A 62 4.64 -1.72 13.37
N LEU A 63 3.38 -2.05 13.05
CA LEU A 63 2.21 -1.30 13.52
C LEU A 63 2.18 -1.11 15.04
N GLU A 64 2.45 -2.16 15.81
CA GLU A 64 2.49 -2.08 17.28
C GLU A 64 3.54 -1.07 17.77
N ARG A 65 4.78 -1.21 17.27
CA ARG A 65 5.90 -0.35 17.67
C ARG A 65 5.71 1.10 17.26
N ASP A 66 5.23 1.31 16.03
CA ASP A 66 5.00 2.65 15.48
C ASP A 66 3.79 3.31 16.16
N PHE A 67 2.78 2.53 16.56
CA PHE A 67 1.66 3.02 17.36
C PHE A 67 2.11 3.42 18.76
N GLU A 68 2.92 2.60 19.44
CA GLU A 68 3.50 2.99 20.74
C GLU A 68 4.32 4.28 20.65
N TYR A 69 5.10 4.45 19.58
CA TYR A 69 5.86 5.68 19.35
C TYR A 69 4.94 6.90 19.25
N VAL A 70 3.84 6.79 18.50
CA VAL A 70 2.84 7.87 18.38
C VAL A 70 2.15 8.14 19.71
N CYS A 71 1.69 7.10 20.42
CA CYS A 71 1.07 7.22 21.74
C CYS A 71 1.96 7.97 22.73
N ARG A 72 3.25 7.62 22.80
CA ARG A 72 4.22 8.33 23.65
C ARG A 72 4.40 9.79 23.24
N ARG A 73 4.42 10.08 21.93
CA ARG A 73 4.62 11.44 21.41
C ARG A 73 3.43 12.36 21.66
N ILE A 74 2.21 11.83 21.66
CA ILE A 74 0.98 12.60 21.92
C ILE A 74 0.53 12.53 23.39
N GLY A 75 1.22 11.77 24.23
CA GLY A 75 0.85 11.57 25.64
C GLY A 75 -0.41 10.72 25.85
N ALA A 76 -0.74 9.85 24.89
CA ALA A 76 -1.86 8.93 25.00
C ALA A 76 -1.42 7.59 25.58
N ASP A 77 -2.23 7.03 26.47
CA ASP A 77 -2.09 5.67 26.97
C ASP A 77 -3.16 4.79 26.30
N ALA A 78 -2.85 4.29 25.12
CA ALA A 78 -3.74 3.47 24.32
C ALA A 78 -3.00 2.22 23.84
N VAL A 79 -3.70 1.09 23.86
CA VAL A 79 -3.24 -0.19 23.31
C VAL A 79 -4.02 -0.47 22.04
N LEU A 80 -3.34 -0.86 20.96
CA LEU A 80 -4.01 -1.18 19.70
C LEU A 80 -4.68 -2.56 19.79
N PRO A 81 -6.01 -2.68 19.78
CA PRO A 81 -6.65 -3.97 19.83
C PRO A 81 -6.53 -4.66 18.45
N HIS A 82 -5.98 -5.87 18.40
CA HIS A 82 -5.88 -6.67 17.17
C HIS A 82 -7.24 -7.27 16.74
N LEU A 83 -8.22 -6.41 16.42
CA LEU A 83 -9.60 -6.80 16.11
C LEU A 83 -9.76 -7.45 14.72
N ARG A 84 -8.86 -7.14 13.79
CA ARG A 84 -8.89 -7.66 12.41
C ARG A 84 -7.61 -8.41 12.09
N HIS A 85 -7.35 -9.48 12.84
CA HIS A 85 -6.38 -10.48 12.41
C HIS A 85 -6.93 -11.21 11.18
N ASN A 86 -6.16 -11.30 10.09
CA ASN A 86 -6.53 -12.10 8.93
C ASN A 86 -5.82 -13.46 9.00
N PRO A 87 -6.40 -14.48 9.66
CA PRO A 87 -5.77 -15.79 9.82
C PRO A 87 -5.58 -16.53 8.48
N ALA A 88 -6.21 -16.05 7.40
CA ALA A 88 -6.14 -16.66 6.07
C ALA A 88 -4.96 -16.17 5.21
N ARG A 89 -4.04 -15.34 5.74
CA ARG A 89 -2.79 -15.00 5.04
C ARG A 89 -1.82 -16.20 5.08
N GLN A 90 -2.10 -17.21 4.25
CA GLN A 90 -1.25 -18.39 4.12
C GLN A 90 -0.07 -18.21 3.15
N ARG A 91 -0.08 -17.18 2.31
CA ARG A 91 0.96 -16.93 1.30
C ARG A 91 1.62 -15.58 1.52
N HIS A 92 2.93 -15.53 1.29
CA HIS A 92 3.66 -14.28 1.29
C HIS A 92 3.22 -13.46 0.07
N TYR A 93 3.19 -12.14 0.16
CA TYR A 93 2.68 -11.32 -0.95
C TYR A 93 3.52 -11.50 -2.23
N THR A 94 4.80 -11.85 -2.09
CA THR A 94 5.71 -12.14 -3.21
C THR A 94 5.25 -13.33 -4.03
N ASP A 95 4.51 -14.29 -3.44
CA ASP A 95 4.06 -15.51 -4.11
C ASP A 95 3.01 -15.25 -5.18
N TYR A 96 2.42 -14.05 -5.18
CA TYR A 96 1.46 -13.61 -6.19
C TYR A 96 2.15 -12.97 -7.42
N TYR A 97 3.42 -12.57 -7.31
CA TYR A 97 4.12 -11.87 -8.37
C TYR A 97 4.86 -12.82 -9.30
N SER A 98 4.68 -12.63 -10.60
CA SER A 98 5.56 -13.14 -11.63
C SER A 98 6.71 -12.15 -11.87
N PRO A 99 7.83 -12.56 -12.49
CA PRO A 99 8.91 -11.62 -12.83
C PRO A 99 8.41 -10.42 -13.64
N ARG A 100 7.46 -10.65 -14.57
CA ARG A 100 6.82 -9.59 -15.35
C ARG A 100 6.04 -8.61 -14.47
N THR A 101 5.11 -9.11 -13.64
CA THR A 101 4.26 -8.22 -12.84
C THR A 101 5.03 -7.45 -11.78
N ARG A 102 6.09 -8.06 -11.23
CA ARG A 102 7.03 -7.36 -10.34
C ARG A 102 7.64 -6.14 -11.04
N ASP A 103 8.14 -6.31 -12.26
CA ASP A 103 8.83 -5.24 -12.98
C ASP A 103 7.87 -4.11 -13.39
N VAL A 104 6.63 -4.44 -13.78
CA VAL A 104 5.57 -3.44 -14.06
C VAL A 104 5.27 -2.60 -12.82
N ILE A 105 5.04 -3.28 -11.68
CA ILE A 105 4.73 -2.60 -10.41
C ILE A 105 5.94 -1.80 -9.90
N ALA A 106 7.16 -2.34 -10.02
CA ALA A 106 8.39 -1.64 -9.62
C ALA A 106 8.60 -0.35 -10.40
N LYS A 107 8.36 -0.35 -11.72
CA LYS A 107 8.43 0.86 -12.55
C LYS A 107 7.35 1.86 -12.17
N LYS A 108 6.12 1.39 -11.97
CA LYS A 108 4.97 2.25 -11.69
C LYS A 108 5.09 2.97 -10.35
N PHE A 109 5.52 2.26 -9.31
CA PHE A 109 5.64 2.77 -7.94
C PHE A 109 7.07 3.12 -7.55
N ALA A 110 7.99 3.30 -8.52
CA ALA A 110 9.40 3.61 -8.25
C ALA A 110 9.56 4.79 -7.29
N VAL A 111 8.79 5.86 -7.49
CA VAL A 111 8.82 7.06 -6.65
C VAL A 111 8.44 6.73 -5.20
N ASP A 112 7.35 5.99 -4.96
CA ASP A 112 6.95 5.58 -3.61
C ASP A 112 8.01 4.64 -2.99
N ILE A 113 8.52 3.67 -3.77
CA ILE A 113 9.51 2.70 -3.30
C ILE A 113 10.80 3.39 -2.85
N GLU A 114 11.28 4.37 -3.63
CA GLU A 114 12.48 5.14 -3.32
C GLU A 114 12.29 6.00 -2.07
N ASN A 115 11.18 6.75 -1.98
CA ASN A 115 10.93 7.65 -0.86
C ASN A 115 10.68 6.91 0.47
N PHE A 116 10.03 5.75 0.43
CA PHE A 116 9.74 4.96 1.64
C PHE A 116 10.79 3.88 1.94
N GLY A 117 11.78 3.70 1.06
CA GLY A 117 12.88 2.75 1.19
C GLY A 117 12.43 1.29 1.17
N TYR A 118 11.39 0.96 0.40
CA TYR A 118 10.88 -0.42 0.31
C TYR A 118 11.80 -1.31 -0.54
N ARG A 119 11.84 -2.60 -0.21
CA ARG A 119 12.49 -3.63 -1.03
C ARG A 119 11.51 -4.74 -1.33
N PHE A 120 11.59 -5.30 -2.54
CA PHE A 120 10.73 -6.42 -2.89
C PHE A 120 11.06 -7.64 -2.00
N GLY A 121 10.07 -8.13 -1.26
CA GLY A 121 10.23 -9.25 -0.34
C GLY A 121 10.75 -8.88 1.05
N SER A 122 10.94 -7.59 1.36
CA SER A 122 11.13 -7.15 2.75
C SER A 122 9.86 -7.23 3.57
#